data_AF-A0A0V0HW13-F1
#
_entry.id   AF-A0A0V0HW13-F1
#
_cell.length_a   1.000
_cell.length_b   1.000
_cell.length_c   1.000
_cell.angle_alpha   90.00
_cell.angle_beta   90.00
_cell.angle_gamma   90.00
#
_symmetry.space_group_name_H-M   'P 1'
#
loop_
_entity.id
_entity.type
_entity.pdbx_description
1 polymer ?
#
loop_
_entity_poly.entity_id
_entity_poly.type
_entity_poly.pdbx_seq_one_letter_code
_entity_poly.pdbx_strand_id
1 'polypeptide(L)'
;MLDANHCPGAALIHFRLPNGQCYLHTGDFRASKLMQSYPVLASQRINILYLDTTYCNPKYRFPSKEDVLEFVVGATRRYLNNHPKTIVVVGAYSIGKEHVYSAISKALGVS
;
A
#
# COMPACT_ATOMS: atom_id res chain seq x y z
N MET A 1 12.64 1.24 10.63
CA MET A 1 11.20 0.87 10.70
C MET A 1 10.94 -0.21 9.66
N LEU A 2 10.17 -1.25 9.98
CA LEU A 2 9.74 -2.25 9.00
C LEU A 2 8.39 -1.77 8.44
N ASP A 3 8.37 -1.23 7.24
CA ASP A 3 7.17 -0.62 6.65
C ASP A 3 6.16 -1.72 6.23
N ALA A 4 4.87 -1.51 6.52
CA ALA A 4 3.82 -2.47 6.18
C ALA A 4 3.20 -2.25 4.78
N ASN A 5 3.56 -1.17 4.08
CA ASN A 5 3.05 -0.79 2.76
C ASN A 5 1.51 -0.68 2.69
N HIS A 6 0.87 -0.41 3.83
CA HIS A 6 -0.58 -0.32 3.98
C HIS A 6 -1.06 1.14 3.93
N CYS A 7 -0.79 1.92 4.96
CA CYS A 7 -1.06 3.35 5.07
C CYS A 7 0.11 4.07 5.77
N PRO A 8 0.19 5.42 5.72
CA PRO A 8 1.19 6.18 6.47
C PRO A 8 1.27 5.77 7.96
N GLY A 9 2.48 5.44 8.41
CA GLY A 9 2.74 5.02 9.79
C GLY A 9 2.52 3.52 10.06
N ALA A 10 1.99 2.75 9.11
CA ALA A 10 1.81 1.31 9.28
C ALA A 10 3.15 0.57 9.32
N ALA A 11 3.29 -0.36 10.27
CA ALA A 11 4.55 -1.07 10.52
C ALA A 11 4.35 -2.56 10.75
N LEU A 12 5.32 -3.35 10.30
CA LEU A 12 5.54 -4.71 10.76
C LEU A 12 6.25 -4.67 12.12
N ILE A 13 5.87 -5.55 13.03
CA ILE A 13 6.48 -5.63 14.37
C ILE A 13 7.20 -6.95 14.53
N HIS A 14 8.51 -6.89 14.78
CA HIS A 14 9.35 -8.06 15.03
C HIS A 14 9.70 -8.16 16.51
N PHE A 15 9.39 -9.29 17.13
CA PHE A 15 9.71 -9.58 18.53
C PHE A 15 10.80 -10.63 18.60
N ARG A 16 11.82 -10.37 19.42
CA ARG A 16 12.79 -11.38 19.85
C ARG A 16 12.54 -11.68 21.32
N LEU A 17 12.13 -12.90 21.60
CA LEU A 17 11.80 -13.34 22.95
C LEU A 17 13.06 -13.79 23.70
N PRO A 18 13.07 -13.75 25.05
CA PRO A 18 14.20 -14.21 25.86
C PRO A 18 14.58 -15.67 25.63
N ASN A 19 13.64 -16.51 25.19
CA ASN A 19 13.88 -17.92 24.85
C ASN A 19 14.52 -18.11 23.45
N GLY A 20 14.89 -17.03 22.77
CA GLY A 20 15.52 -17.05 21.45
C GLY A 20 14.55 -17.12 20.27
N GLN A 21 13.24 -17.25 20.50
CA GLN A 21 12.25 -17.27 19.42
C GLN A 21 12.02 -15.88 18.84
N CYS A 22 11.81 -15.82 17.51
CA CYS A 22 11.54 -14.60 16.76
C CYS A 22 10.13 -14.63 16.18
N TYR A 23 9.29 -13.65 16.52
CA TYR A 23 7.91 -13.55 16.07
C TYR A 23 7.76 -12.32 15.15
N LEU A 24 6.91 -12.43 14.14
CA LEU A 24 6.56 -11.32 13.26
C LEU A 24 5.05 -11.11 13.29
N HIS A 25 4.62 -9.88 13.54
CA HIS A 25 3.23 -9.45 13.41
C HIS A 25 3.12 -8.47 12.26
N THR A 26 2.29 -8.77 11.25
CA THR A 26 2.19 -7.90 10.07
C THR A 26 1.35 -6.65 10.32
N GLY A 27 0.42 -6.70 11.28
CA GLY A 27 -0.70 -5.76 11.27
C GLY A 27 -1.46 -5.93 9.95
N ASP A 28 -2.13 -4.88 9.46
CA ASP A 28 -2.60 -4.84 8.09
C ASP A 28 -1.43 -4.45 7.18
N PHE A 29 -1.18 -5.23 6.13
CA PHE A 29 -0.01 -5.02 5.27
C PHE A 29 -0.30 -5.33 3.80
N ARG A 30 0.53 -4.79 2.90
CA ARG A 30 0.57 -5.22 1.50
C ARG A 30 1.95 -5.75 1.19
N ALA A 31 2.09 -7.08 1.17
CA ALA A 31 3.34 -7.76 0.86
C ALA A 31 4.02 -7.20 -0.40
N SER A 32 5.34 -6.99 -0.33
CA SER A 32 6.17 -6.46 -1.41
C SER A 32 7.51 -7.18 -1.45
N LYS A 33 8.10 -7.32 -2.65
CA LYS A 33 9.44 -7.89 -2.82
C LYS A 33 10.51 -7.10 -2.04
N LEU A 34 10.31 -5.79 -1.86
CA LEU A 34 11.20 -4.94 -1.06
C LEU A 34 11.32 -5.40 0.39
N MET A 35 10.30 -6.06 0.94
CA MET A 35 10.35 -6.55 2.32
C MET A 35 11.41 -7.66 2.51
N GLN A 36 11.81 -8.34 1.42
CA GLN A 36 12.88 -9.34 1.48
C GLN A 36 14.27 -8.73 1.71
N SER A 37 14.45 -7.44 1.43
CA SER A 37 15.72 -6.75 1.72
C SER A 37 15.80 -6.20 3.15
N TYR A 38 14.72 -6.32 3.94
CA TYR A 38 14.75 -5.88 5.33
C TYR A 38 15.73 -6.75 6.12
N PRO A 39 16.80 -6.18 6.72
CA PRO A 39 17.86 -6.98 7.33
C PRO A 39 17.36 -8.00 8.36
N VAL A 40 16.35 -7.62 9.16
CA VAL A 40 15.73 -8.48 10.17
C VAL A 40 15.01 -9.67 9.54
N LEU A 41 14.34 -9.48 8.40
CA LEU A 41 13.63 -10.55 7.69
C LEU A 41 14.56 -11.41 6.83
N ALA A 42 15.66 -10.83 6.35
CA ALA A 42 16.64 -11.53 5.51
C ALA A 42 17.60 -12.42 6.32
N SER A 43 17.91 -12.02 7.56
CA SER A 43 18.96 -12.67 8.37
C SER A 43 18.46 -13.55 9.51
N GLN A 44 17.15 -13.56 9.79
CA GLN A 44 16.60 -14.23 10.97
C GLN A 44 15.47 -15.17 10.58
N ARG A 45 15.47 -16.36 11.19
CA ARG A 45 14.35 -17.30 11.07
C ARG A 45 13.18 -16.78 11.91
N ILE A 46 12.04 -16.58 11.28
CA ILE A 46 10.77 -16.30 11.97
C ILE A 46 10.16 -17.62 12.44
N ASN A 47 9.92 -17.74 13.74
CA ASN A 47 9.31 -18.92 14.36
C ASN A 47 7.79 -18.88 14.31
N ILE A 48 7.19 -17.71 14.56
CA ILE A 48 5.74 -17.49 14.53
C ILE A 48 5.42 -16.26 13.71
N LEU A 49 4.44 -16.38 12.82
CA LEU A 49 3.93 -15.30 11.98
C LEU A 49 2.45 -15.06 12.29
N TYR A 50 2.13 -13.85 12.76
CA TYR A 50 0.76 -13.34 12.84
C TYR A 50 0.49 -12.57 11.56
N LEU A 51 -0.33 -13.17 10.69
CA LEU A 51 -0.49 -12.78 9.29
C LEU A 51 -1.84 -12.11 9.03
N ASP A 52 -1.82 -10.98 8.34
CA ASP A 52 -3.00 -10.42 7.66
C ASP A 52 -3.49 -11.39 6.57
N THR A 53 -4.72 -11.84 6.73
CA THR A 53 -5.37 -12.81 5.84
C THR A 53 -6.54 -12.22 5.07
N THR A 54 -6.70 -10.89 5.04
CA THR A 54 -7.82 -10.16 4.42
C THR A 54 -8.18 -10.69 3.02
N TYR A 55 -7.17 -10.97 2.20
CA TYR A 55 -7.33 -11.50 0.84
C TYR A 55 -6.67 -12.86 0.62
N CYS A 56 -6.62 -13.73 1.63
CA CYS A 56 -6.01 -15.08 1.54
C CYS A 56 -6.90 -16.07 0.75
N ASN A 57 -7.28 -15.72 -0.47
CA ASN A 57 -8.02 -16.57 -1.39
C ASN A 57 -7.60 -16.26 -2.85
N PRO A 58 -7.27 -17.27 -3.69
CA PRO A 58 -6.82 -17.06 -5.07
C PRO A 58 -7.78 -16.26 -5.97
N LYS A 59 -9.08 -16.19 -5.61
CA LYS A 59 -10.07 -15.39 -6.34
C LYS A 59 -9.78 -13.89 -6.28
N TYR A 60 -9.07 -13.44 -5.26
CA TYR A 60 -8.69 -12.03 -5.10
C TYR A 60 -7.43 -11.74 -5.89
N ARG A 61 -7.61 -11.18 -7.09
CA ARG A 61 -6.53 -10.65 -7.92
C ARG A 61 -6.86 -9.21 -8.28
N PHE A 62 -5.96 -8.32 -7.92
CA PHE A 62 -6.10 -6.89 -8.13
C PHE A 62 -4.88 -6.34 -8.88
N PRO A 63 -5.05 -5.24 -9.63
CA PRO A 63 -3.93 -4.54 -10.27
C PRO A 63 -2.91 -3.98 -9.26
N SER A 64 -1.74 -3.59 -9.76
CA SER A 64 -0.73 -2.89 -8.95
C SER A 64 -1.22 -1.51 -8.51
N LYS A 65 -0.54 -0.86 -7.55
CA LYS A 65 -0.90 0.52 -7.17
C LYS A 65 -0.66 1.44 -8.38
N GLU A 66 0.43 1.20 -9.09
CA GLU A 66 0.90 1.94 -10.24
C GLU A 66 -0.11 1.90 -11.39
N ASP A 67 -0.60 0.71 -11.77
CA ASP A 67 -1.60 0.56 -12.84
C ASP A 67 -2.90 1.30 -12.52
N VAL A 68 -3.33 1.25 -11.25
CA VAL A 68 -4.54 1.96 -10.80
C VAL A 68 -4.35 3.47 -10.88
N LEU A 69 -3.19 3.97 -10.44
CA LEU A 69 -2.88 5.40 -10.49
C LEU A 69 -2.80 5.89 -11.94
N GLU A 70 -2.13 5.15 -12.82
CA GLU A 70 -2.04 5.47 -14.25
C GLU A 70 -3.42 5.49 -14.90
N PHE A 71 -4.25 4.47 -14.63
CA PHE A 71 -5.62 4.40 -15.13
C PHE A 71 -6.44 5.62 -14.69
N VAL A 72 -6.43 5.95 -13.39
CA VAL A 72 -7.22 7.05 -12.84
C VAL A 72 -6.76 8.39 -13.39
N VAL A 73 -5.45 8.63 -13.45
CA VAL A 73 -4.88 9.86 -14.04
C VAL A 73 -5.25 9.97 -15.52
N GLY A 74 -5.09 8.88 -16.27
CA GLY A 74 -5.43 8.83 -17.69
C GLY A 74 -6.91 9.08 -17.96
N ALA A 75 -7.79 8.46 -17.19
CA ALA A 75 -9.23 8.66 -17.29
C ALA A 75 -9.63 10.11 -16.97
N THR A 76 -9.05 10.67 -15.91
CA THR A 76 -9.31 12.06 -15.49
C THR A 76 -8.89 13.05 -16.57
N ARG A 77 -7.68 12.92 -17.12
CA ARG A 77 -7.18 13.78 -18.21
C ARG A 77 -8.05 13.69 -19.47
N ARG A 78 -8.37 12.47 -19.91
CA ARG A 78 -9.22 12.27 -21.10
C ARG A 78 -10.57 12.97 -20.94
N TYR A 79 -11.18 12.86 -19.77
CA TYR A 79 -12.47 13.49 -19.52
C TYR A 79 -12.38 15.02 -19.48
N LEU A 80 -11.39 15.57 -18.79
CA LEU A 80 -11.19 17.02 -18.70
C LEU A 80 -10.83 17.66 -20.03
N ASN A 81 -10.11 16.96 -20.91
CA ASN A 81 -9.84 17.43 -22.27
C ASN A 81 -11.13 17.67 -23.08
N ASN A 82 -12.15 16.82 -22.88
CA ASN A 82 -13.45 16.96 -23.54
C ASN A 82 -14.42 17.89 -22.79
N HIS A 83 -14.26 18.00 -21.47
CA HIS A 83 -15.16 18.74 -20.57
C HIS A 83 -14.36 19.57 -19.56
N PRO A 84 -13.73 20.69 -19.98
CA PRO A 84 -12.76 21.43 -19.17
C PRO A 84 -13.34 22.11 -17.92
N LYS A 85 -14.66 22.24 -17.82
CA LYS A 85 -15.37 22.81 -16.65
C LYS A 85 -15.77 21.77 -15.61
N THR A 86 -15.41 20.50 -15.80
CA THR A 86 -15.77 19.42 -14.87
C THR A 86 -15.00 19.55 -13.56
N ILE A 87 -15.69 19.38 -12.44
CA ILE A 87 -15.07 19.26 -11.11
C ILE A 87 -14.80 17.79 -10.82
N VAL A 88 -13.56 17.47 -10.46
CA VAL A 88 -13.16 16.11 -10.05
C VAL A 88 -13.24 16.02 -8.52
N VAL A 89 -14.01 15.06 -8.01
CA VAL A 89 -14.18 14.82 -6.58
C VAL A 89 -13.61 13.44 -6.24
N VAL A 90 -12.72 13.37 -5.25
CA VAL A 90 -12.13 12.12 -4.75
C VAL A 90 -12.59 11.89 -3.32
N GLY A 91 -13.38 10.86 -3.08
CA GLY A 91 -13.83 10.48 -1.73
C GLY A 91 -12.71 9.81 -0.94
N ALA A 92 -12.38 10.34 0.24
CA ALA A 92 -11.45 9.74 1.18
C ALA A 92 -12.13 9.62 2.56
N TYR A 93 -12.42 8.39 2.98
CA TYR A 93 -13.12 8.09 4.24
C TYR A 93 -12.16 7.60 5.34
N SER A 94 -10.94 7.25 4.97
CA SER A 94 -9.87 6.79 5.86
C SER A 94 -8.53 7.17 5.25
N ILE A 95 -7.50 7.23 6.10
CA ILE A 95 -6.10 7.31 5.67
C ILE A 95 -5.77 6.08 4.78
N GLY A 96 -4.93 6.25 3.75
CA GLY A 96 -4.40 5.17 2.89
C GLY A 96 -4.70 5.30 1.39
N LYS A 97 -5.53 6.26 0.97
CA LYS A 97 -5.88 6.50 -0.46
C LYS A 97 -5.31 7.81 -1.01
N GLU A 98 -4.38 8.42 -0.28
CA GLU A 98 -3.82 9.73 -0.57
C GLU A 98 -3.08 9.78 -1.90
N HIS A 99 -2.48 8.66 -2.27
CA HIS A 99 -1.80 8.51 -3.55
C HIS A 99 -2.72 8.81 -4.75
N VAL A 100 -4.03 8.54 -4.65
CA VAL A 100 -4.96 8.74 -5.76
C VAL A 100 -5.16 10.24 -6.04
N TYR A 101 -5.61 11.01 -5.05
CA TYR A 101 -5.84 12.44 -5.25
C TYR A 101 -4.52 13.21 -5.43
N SER A 102 -3.42 12.77 -4.80
CA SER A 102 -2.10 13.37 -5.02
C SER A 102 -1.63 13.16 -6.46
N ALA A 103 -1.79 11.95 -7.01
CA ALA A 103 -1.43 11.66 -8.40
C ALA A 103 -2.27 12.48 -9.39
N ILE A 104 -3.59 12.58 -9.17
CA ILE A 104 -4.47 13.44 -9.98
C ILE A 104 -4.02 14.89 -9.90
N SER A 105 -3.82 15.43 -8.70
CA SER A 105 -3.44 16.83 -8.48
C SER A 105 -2.14 17.19 -9.20
N LYS A 106 -1.11 16.35 -9.05
CA LYS A 106 0.17 16.51 -9.75
C LYS A 106 0.01 16.45 -11.26
N ALA A 107 -0.80 15.51 -11.76
CA ALA A 107 -1.02 15.33 -13.18
C ALA A 107 -1.80 16.49 -13.83
N LEU A 108 -2.58 17.23 -13.05
CA LEU A 108 -3.34 18.40 -13.49
C LEU A 108 -2.65 19.73 -13.20
N GLY A 109 -1.52 19.73 -12.48
CA GLY A 109 -0.78 20.95 -12.13
C GLY A 109 -1.49 21.83 -11.10
N VAL A 110 -2.29 21.22 -10.21
CA VAL A 110 -3.08 21.91 -9.17
C VAL A 110 -2.60 21.62 -7.75
N SER A 111 -1.42 21.00 -7.61
CA SER A 111 -0.73 20.74 -6.33
C SER A 111 0.19 21.87 -5.92
#